data_AF-I4N9X0-F1
#
_entry.id   AF-I4N9X0-F1
#
_cell.length_a   1.000
_cell.length_b   1.000
_cell.length_c   1.000
_cell.angle_alpha   90.00
_cell.angle_beta   90.00
_cell.angle_gamma   90.00
#
_symmetry.space_group_name_H-M   'P 1'
#
loop_
_entity.id
_entity.type
_entity.pdbx_description
1 polymer ?
#
loop_
_entity_poly.entity_id
_entity_poly.type
_entity_poly.pdbx_seq_one_letter_code
_entity_poly.pdbx_strand_id
1 'polypeptide(L)'
;MMLKPSLLAIATLLATQDVSAQLLQRDLGNYNLQFGTSPARTMAQGLVKPATSDTVHGGLDVSSDSGWYFGQWTPSMGLTAATSMEIDTYTGFKNSFTQHLGYEVGVIHYTFPDLATSDSHEVYAGLTILNTRFGAAFSDDPGRHDSTLFADLGKLPLLDFGVRMKVGNHQLDTPYTIGDGSEVRGFSDWSVQLSRAFMGVDLNLIYSGSSLGGASCEAYSGQNTSCDGTLLLQAQRSLF
;
A
#
# COMPACT_ATOMS: atom_id res chain seq x y z
N MET A 1 -16.93 40.19 22.68
CA MET A 1 -17.21 38.74 22.79
C MET A 1 -18.13 38.38 21.63
N MET A 2 -17.55 37.98 20.49
CA MET A 2 -18.27 37.69 19.24
C MET A 2 -18.24 36.17 19.03
N LEU A 3 -19.39 35.51 19.08
CA LEU A 3 -19.53 34.10 18.71
C LEU A 3 -19.39 33.98 17.18
N LYS A 4 -18.43 33.16 16.72
CA LYS A 4 -18.35 32.69 15.33
C LYS A 4 -19.39 31.58 15.10
N PRO A 5 -20.14 31.60 13.99
CA PRO A 5 -21.00 30.47 13.62
C PRO A 5 -20.14 29.34 13.05
N SER A 6 -20.18 28.18 13.69
CA SER A 6 -19.61 26.93 13.19
C SER A 6 -20.52 26.37 12.09
N LEU A 7 -20.04 26.34 10.85
CA LEU A 7 -20.68 25.62 9.75
C LEU A 7 -20.43 24.11 9.94
N LEU A 8 -21.46 23.38 10.39
CA LEU A 8 -21.50 21.92 10.28
C LEU A 8 -21.81 21.57 8.81
N ALA A 9 -20.84 20.98 8.11
CA ALA A 9 -21.11 20.31 6.84
C ALA A 9 -21.73 18.94 7.13
N ILE A 10 -23.04 18.81 6.87
CA ILE A 10 -23.75 17.53 6.92
C ILE A 10 -23.44 16.79 5.62
N ALA A 11 -22.63 15.73 5.68
CA ALA A 11 -22.39 14.84 4.57
C ALA A 11 -23.64 13.98 4.32
N THR A 12 -24.34 14.24 3.23
CA THR A 12 -25.45 13.41 2.74
C THR A 12 -24.90 12.07 2.25
N LEU A 13 -25.20 10.98 2.97
CA LEU A 13 -25.05 9.62 2.43
C LEU A 13 -26.08 9.41 1.32
N LEU A 14 -25.65 9.53 0.06
CA LEU A 14 -26.42 9.06 -1.08
C LEU A 14 -26.41 7.53 -1.06
N ALA A 15 -27.61 6.93 -1.02
CA ALA A 15 -27.80 5.51 -1.27
C ALA A 15 -27.50 5.24 -2.75
N THR A 16 -26.28 4.82 -3.06
CA THR A 16 -25.90 4.34 -4.39
C THR A 16 -26.42 2.93 -4.60
N GLN A 17 -27.05 2.71 -5.74
CA GLN A 17 -27.51 1.39 -6.20
C GLN A 17 -26.28 0.50 -6.45
N ASP A 18 -26.37 -0.79 -6.10
CA ASP A 18 -25.29 -1.76 -6.28
C ASP A 18 -25.02 -1.99 -7.79
N VAL A 19 -24.05 -1.27 -8.34
CA VAL A 19 -23.55 -1.50 -9.70
C VAL A 19 -22.58 -2.67 -9.64
N SER A 20 -23.00 -3.93 -9.76
CA SER A 20 -22.03 -5.05 -9.72
C SER A 20 -20.98 -4.93 -10.84
N ALA A 21 -19.77 -4.47 -10.52
CA ALA A 21 -18.63 -4.59 -11.42
C ALA A 21 -18.29 -6.09 -11.51
N GLN A 22 -18.52 -6.69 -12.68
CA GLN A 22 -18.10 -8.06 -12.92
C GLN A 22 -16.57 -8.08 -12.95
N LEU A 23 -15.94 -8.77 -12.00
CA LEU A 23 -14.55 -9.17 -12.13
C LEU A 23 -14.43 -9.92 -13.47
N LEU A 24 -13.71 -9.36 -14.43
CA LEU A 24 -13.59 -9.98 -15.74
C LEU A 24 -12.51 -11.04 -15.62
N GLN A 25 -12.95 -12.25 -15.27
CA GLN A 25 -12.09 -13.41 -15.10
C GLN A 25 -12.35 -14.41 -16.22
N ARG A 26 -11.28 -15.02 -16.74
CA ARG A 26 -11.37 -16.09 -17.73
C ARG A 26 -10.38 -17.20 -17.43
N ASP A 27 -10.91 -18.40 -17.25
CA ASP A 27 -10.13 -19.61 -17.12
C ASP A 27 -9.72 -20.12 -18.51
N LEU A 28 -8.43 -20.41 -18.67
CA LEU A 28 -7.79 -20.90 -19.88
C LEU A 28 -7.01 -22.20 -19.59
N GLY A 29 -7.69 -23.18 -19.00
CA GLY A 29 -7.07 -24.42 -18.54
C GLY A 29 -6.28 -24.17 -17.25
N ASN A 30 -4.96 -24.37 -17.30
CA ASN A 30 -4.07 -24.20 -16.14
C ASN A 30 -3.71 -22.74 -15.83
N TYR A 31 -4.38 -21.80 -16.51
CA TYR A 31 -4.16 -20.37 -16.39
C TYR A 31 -5.47 -19.66 -16.11
N ASN A 32 -5.39 -18.64 -15.28
CA ASN A 32 -6.49 -17.77 -14.92
C ASN A 32 -6.11 -16.34 -15.28
N LEU A 33 -6.90 -15.71 -16.15
CA LEU A 33 -6.79 -14.29 -16.47
C LEU A 33 -7.76 -13.50 -15.62
N GLN A 34 -7.29 -12.45 -14.97
CA GLN A 34 -8.11 -11.59 -14.11
C GLN A 34 -7.88 -10.13 -14.47
N PHE A 35 -8.96 -9.40 -14.74
CA PHE A 35 -8.96 -7.94 -14.81
C PHE A 35 -9.78 -7.39 -13.65
N GLY A 36 -9.22 -6.47 -12.87
CA GLY A 36 -9.89 -5.96 -11.68
C GLY A 36 -9.16 -4.83 -10.97
N THR A 37 -9.67 -4.51 -9.78
CA THR A 37 -9.16 -3.46 -8.87
C THR A 37 -8.34 -4.04 -7.71
N SER A 38 -7.84 -5.26 -7.86
CA SER A 38 -6.93 -5.87 -6.89
C SER A 38 -5.88 -6.70 -7.64
N PRO A 39 -4.58 -6.47 -7.40
CA PRO A 39 -3.53 -7.18 -8.11
C PRO A 39 -3.31 -8.58 -7.51
N ALA A 40 -2.82 -9.53 -8.32
CA ALA A 40 -2.57 -10.91 -7.87
C ALA A 40 -1.46 -11.05 -6.80
N ARG A 41 -0.60 -10.04 -6.65
CA ARG A 41 0.48 -9.92 -5.65
C ARG A 41 -0.06 -9.61 -4.25
N THR A 42 -0.70 -10.58 -3.63
CA THR A 42 -1.40 -10.37 -2.35
C THR A 42 -0.45 -10.05 -1.21
N MET A 43 0.76 -10.62 -1.18
CA MET A 43 1.73 -10.38 -0.10
C MET A 43 2.37 -9.00 -0.18
N ALA A 44 2.56 -8.46 -1.39
CA ALA A 44 3.05 -7.11 -1.62
C ALA A 44 2.14 -6.03 -0.97
N GLN A 45 0.84 -6.31 -0.84
CA GLN A 45 -0.10 -5.38 -0.20
C GLN A 45 0.32 -5.08 1.25
N GLY A 46 0.64 -3.81 1.52
CA GLY A 46 1.13 -3.34 2.81
C GLY A 46 2.65 -3.35 2.96
N LEU A 47 3.39 -3.94 2.04
CA LEU A 47 4.85 -3.84 1.96
C LEU A 47 5.32 -2.72 1.02
N VAL A 48 4.58 -2.55 -0.07
CA VAL A 48 4.96 -1.68 -1.17
C VAL A 48 4.37 -0.28 -1.02
N LYS A 49 4.84 0.66 -1.84
CA LYS A 49 4.32 2.03 -1.88
C LYS A 49 2.79 2.01 -2.07
N PRO A 50 2.02 2.69 -1.20
CA PRO A 50 0.57 2.69 -1.32
C PRO A 50 0.14 3.45 -2.58
N ALA A 51 -0.90 2.97 -3.23
CA ALA A 51 -1.59 3.75 -4.26
C ALA A 51 -2.13 5.05 -3.65
N THR A 52 -2.09 6.14 -4.43
CA THR A 52 -2.67 7.41 -4.00
C THR A 52 -4.20 7.34 -4.06
N SER A 53 -4.89 7.94 -3.09
CA SER A 53 -6.34 7.77 -2.92
C SER A 53 -7.20 8.38 -4.03
N ASP A 54 -6.62 9.30 -4.81
CA ASP A 54 -7.37 10.17 -5.73
C ASP A 54 -7.23 9.74 -7.19
N THR A 55 -6.81 8.49 -7.42
CA THR A 55 -6.53 7.96 -8.76
C THR A 55 -7.43 6.79 -9.12
N VAL A 56 -7.80 6.73 -10.40
CA VAL A 56 -8.34 5.52 -10.99
C VAL A 56 -7.21 4.50 -11.08
N HIS A 57 -7.46 3.30 -10.58
CA HIS A 57 -6.49 2.20 -10.55
C HIS A 57 -7.13 0.89 -11.00
N GLY A 58 -6.29 -0.01 -11.52
CA GLY A 58 -6.71 -1.30 -12.02
C GLY A 58 -5.54 -2.07 -12.61
N GLY A 59 -5.77 -3.35 -12.92
CA GLY A 59 -4.73 -4.19 -13.48
C GLY A 59 -5.24 -5.42 -14.20
N LEU A 60 -4.31 -6.06 -14.88
CA LEU A 60 -4.46 -7.32 -15.58
C LEU A 60 -3.45 -8.32 -15.02
N ASP A 61 -3.95 -9.47 -14.62
CA ASP A 61 -3.18 -10.56 -14.04
C ASP A 61 -3.37 -11.84 -14.84
N VAL A 62 -2.29 -12.61 -14.97
CA VAL A 62 -2.34 -14.02 -15.33
C VAL A 62 -1.73 -14.83 -14.19
N SER A 63 -2.43 -15.84 -13.71
CA SER A 63 -1.94 -16.78 -12.72
C SER A 63 -2.05 -18.20 -13.23
N SER A 64 -1.17 -19.08 -12.75
CA SER A 64 -1.15 -20.50 -13.09
C SER A 64 -1.42 -21.33 -11.86
N ASP A 65 -2.05 -22.49 -12.04
CA ASP A 65 -2.25 -23.50 -11.00
C ASP A 65 -0.92 -23.98 -10.35
N SER A 66 0.20 -23.80 -11.07
CA SER A 66 1.54 -24.07 -10.55
C SER A 66 2.01 -23.10 -9.46
N GLY A 67 1.31 -21.97 -9.27
CA GLY A 67 1.65 -20.92 -8.30
C GLY A 67 2.33 -19.69 -8.90
N TRP A 68 2.81 -19.78 -10.16
CA TRP A 68 3.35 -18.63 -10.88
C TRP A 68 2.26 -17.63 -11.24
N TYR A 69 2.58 -16.35 -11.17
CA TYR A 69 1.75 -15.27 -11.71
C TYR A 69 2.60 -14.17 -12.32
N PHE A 70 2.01 -13.48 -13.28
CA PHE A 70 2.52 -12.27 -13.90
C PHE A 70 1.38 -11.27 -14.00
N GLY A 71 1.67 -9.99 -13.78
CA GLY A 71 0.64 -8.98 -13.88
C GLY A 71 1.18 -7.60 -14.11
N GLN A 72 0.26 -6.72 -14.49
CA GLN A 72 0.49 -5.30 -14.65
C GLN A 72 -0.61 -4.55 -13.91
N TRP A 73 -0.20 -3.64 -13.04
CA TRP A 73 -1.09 -2.84 -12.20
C TRP A 73 -0.75 -1.37 -12.37
N THR A 74 -1.77 -0.53 -12.49
CA THR A 74 -1.61 0.91 -12.57
C THR A 74 -2.23 1.52 -11.30
N PRO A 75 -1.41 1.85 -10.28
CA PRO A 75 -1.92 2.48 -9.06
C PRO A 75 -2.32 3.95 -9.29
N SER A 76 -1.78 4.59 -10.34
CA SER A 76 -2.16 5.93 -10.75
C SER A 76 -2.17 6.04 -12.27
N MET A 77 -3.32 6.43 -12.85
CA MET A 77 -3.43 6.74 -14.28
C MET A 77 -2.92 8.14 -14.66
N GLY A 78 -2.47 8.96 -13.71
CA GLY A 78 -1.95 10.31 -14.01
C GLY A 78 -2.97 11.27 -14.63
N LEU A 79 -4.26 11.10 -14.34
CA LEU A 79 -5.34 11.88 -14.98
C LEU A 79 -5.44 13.33 -14.49
N THR A 80 -4.62 13.73 -13.51
CA THR A 80 -4.61 15.08 -12.95
C THR A 80 -3.21 15.70 -13.07
N ALA A 81 -3.12 17.02 -13.13
CA ALA A 81 -1.83 17.71 -13.20
C ALA A 81 -0.93 17.49 -11.96
N ALA A 82 -1.48 16.94 -10.88
CA ALA A 82 -0.77 16.64 -9.64
C ALA A 82 -0.30 15.18 -9.55
N THR A 83 -0.68 14.31 -10.50
CA THR A 83 -0.37 12.88 -10.45
C THR A 83 0.34 12.44 -11.72
N SER A 84 1.43 11.69 -11.58
CA SER A 84 2.09 11.00 -12.70
C SER A 84 1.45 9.63 -12.93
N MET A 85 1.52 9.15 -14.17
CA MET A 85 1.18 7.77 -14.44
C MET A 85 2.24 6.84 -13.85
N GLU A 86 1.80 5.79 -13.15
CA GLU A 86 2.65 4.74 -12.59
C GLU A 86 2.16 3.39 -13.10
N ILE A 87 3.09 2.55 -13.54
CA ILE A 87 2.83 1.20 -14.03
C ILE A 87 3.76 0.23 -13.32
N ASP A 88 3.15 -0.71 -12.59
CA ASP A 88 3.83 -1.76 -11.86
C ASP A 88 3.74 -3.04 -12.67
N THR A 89 4.86 -3.50 -13.21
CA THR A 89 4.95 -4.81 -13.85
C THR A 89 5.57 -5.79 -12.87
N TYR A 90 4.93 -6.93 -12.65
CA TYR A 90 5.37 -7.88 -11.63
C TYR A 90 5.26 -9.32 -12.05
N THR A 91 6.09 -10.13 -11.42
CA THR A 91 6.02 -11.58 -11.48
C THR A 91 6.32 -12.14 -10.11
N GLY A 92 5.77 -13.31 -9.82
CA GLY A 92 6.04 -13.97 -8.56
C GLY A 92 5.51 -15.38 -8.52
N PHE A 93 5.74 -15.99 -7.36
CA PHE A 93 5.34 -17.35 -7.08
C PHE A 93 4.68 -17.39 -5.71
N LYS A 94 3.47 -17.93 -5.64
CA LYS A 94 2.76 -18.17 -4.39
C LYS A 94 2.38 -19.64 -4.28
N ASN A 95 2.59 -20.20 -3.09
CA ASN A 95 2.20 -21.57 -2.81
C ASN A 95 1.60 -21.67 -1.40
N SER A 96 0.53 -22.45 -1.30
CA SER A 96 -0.17 -22.72 -0.04
C SER A 96 -0.04 -24.21 0.27
N PHE A 97 0.66 -24.54 1.35
CA PHE A 97 0.74 -25.91 1.85
C PHE A 97 -0.57 -26.33 2.52
N THR A 98 -1.22 -25.39 3.19
CA THR A 98 -2.55 -25.53 3.80
C THR A 98 -3.31 -24.22 3.67
N GLN A 99 -4.56 -24.17 4.14
CA GLN A 99 -5.33 -22.92 4.23
C GLN A 99 -4.71 -21.88 5.18
N HIS A 100 -3.78 -22.28 6.04
CA HIS A 100 -3.18 -21.42 7.07
C HIS A 100 -1.65 -21.33 6.97
N LEU A 101 -1.05 -22.00 5.98
CA LEU A 101 0.40 -22.03 5.81
C LEU A 101 0.73 -21.88 4.33
N GLY A 102 1.41 -20.78 3.99
CA GLY A 102 1.82 -20.50 2.63
C GLY A 102 2.92 -19.47 2.58
N TYR A 103 3.48 -19.28 1.39
CA TYR A 103 4.46 -18.25 1.11
C TYR A 103 4.20 -17.62 -0.25
N GLU A 104 4.71 -16.41 -0.41
CA GLU A 104 4.72 -15.70 -1.67
C GLU A 104 6.06 -14.97 -1.78
N VAL A 105 6.67 -15.03 -2.96
CA VAL A 105 7.85 -14.26 -3.32
C VAL A 105 7.59 -13.61 -4.66
N GLY A 106 8.12 -12.41 -4.86
CA GLY A 106 7.91 -11.72 -6.12
C GLY A 106 8.86 -10.57 -6.31
N VAL A 107 8.83 -10.05 -7.53
CA VAL A 107 9.55 -8.86 -7.95
C VAL A 107 8.59 -7.92 -8.67
N ILE A 108 8.84 -6.63 -8.51
CA ILE A 108 8.07 -5.54 -9.11
C ILE A 108 9.05 -4.60 -9.80
N HIS A 109 8.71 -4.19 -11.01
CA HIS A 109 9.37 -3.13 -11.74
C HIS A 109 8.36 -1.99 -11.89
N TYR A 110 8.66 -0.88 -11.23
CA TYR A 110 7.88 0.34 -11.31
C TYR A 110 8.41 1.18 -12.47
N THR A 111 7.49 1.67 -13.29
CA THR A 111 7.80 2.56 -14.41
C THR A 111 6.89 3.78 -14.35
N PHE A 112 7.46 4.94 -14.69
CA PHE A 112 6.76 6.21 -14.70
C PHE A 112 6.90 6.82 -16.09
N PRO A 113 5.98 6.50 -17.04
CA PRO A 113 6.14 6.86 -18.45
C PRO A 113 6.34 8.35 -18.72
N ASP A 114 5.80 9.21 -17.86
CA ASP A 114 5.90 10.67 -17.96
C ASP A 114 7.23 11.22 -17.42
N LEU A 115 8.05 10.37 -16.77
CA LEU A 115 9.32 10.72 -16.15
C LEU A 115 10.45 9.98 -16.87
N ALA A 116 11.41 10.73 -17.42
CA ALA A 116 12.44 10.18 -18.31
C ALA A 116 13.35 9.10 -17.68
N THR A 117 13.53 9.10 -16.35
CA THR A 117 14.42 8.18 -15.63
C THR A 117 13.99 8.04 -14.16
N SER A 118 12.92 7.29 -13.89
CA SER A 118 12.47 7.05 -12.51
C SER A 118 12.11 5.60 -12.21
N ASP A 119 12.60 4.66 -13.03
CA ASP A 119 12.36 3.24 -12.84
C ASP A 119 12.92 2.78 -11.50
N SER A 120 12.16 1.94 -10.80
CA SER A 120 12.60 1.31 -9.55
C SER A 120 12.24 -0.16 -9.55
N HIS A 121 12.99 -0.92 -8.77
CA HIS A 121 12.78 -2.35 -8.61
C HIS A 121 12.52 -2.67 -7.16
N GLU A 122 11.64 -3.62 -6.91
CA GLU A 122 11.39 -4.10 -5.56
C GLU A 122 11.25 -5.61 -5.56
N VAL A 123 11.85 -6.22 -4.54
CA VAL A 123 11.70 -7.65 -4.25
C VAL A 123 10.96 -7.78 -2.94
N TYR A 124 10.07 -8.76 -2.86
CA TYR A 124 9.34 -9.04 -1.63
C TYR A 124 9.20 -10.53 -1.40
N ALA A 125 9.07 -10.87 -0.13
CA ALA A 125 8.80 -12.21 0.34
C ALA A 125 7.86 -12.14 1.54
N GLY A 126 7.04 -13.17 1.67
CA GLY A 126 6.08 -13.23 2.76
C GLY A 126 5.64 -14.63 3.12
N LEU A 127 5.23 -14.77 4.36
CA LEU A 127 4.74 -16.00 4.96
C LEU A 127 3.35 -15.77 5.54
N THR A 128 2.46 -16.73 5.34
CA THR A 128 1.17 -16.79 6.03
C THR A 128 1.21 -17.94 7.01
N ILE A 129 0.89 -17.68 8.28
CA ILE A 129 0.83 -18.64 9.38
C ILE A 129 -0.41 -18.36 10.23
N LEU A 130 -1.35 -19.31 10.32
CA LEU A 130 -2.51 -19.24 11.24
C LEU A 130 -3.31 -17.93 11.13
N ASN A 131 -3.50 -17.42 9.91
CA ASN A 131 -4.15 -16.13 9.58
C ASN A 131 -3.32 -14.87 9.86
N THR A 132 -2.08 -15.03 10.28
CA THR A 132 -1.11 -13.94 10.35
C THR A 132 -0.25 -13.93 9.09
N ARG A 133 0.01 -12.74 8.55
CA ARG A 133 0.95 -12.53 7.44
C ARG A 133 2.16 -11.77 7.93
N PHE A 134 3.35 -12.27 7.61
CA PHE A 134 4.61 -11.58 7.79
C PHE A 134 5.24 -11.33 6.44
N GLY A 135 5.80 -10.15 6.24
CA GLY A 135 6.38 -9.77 4.96
C GLY A 135 7.65 -8.96 5.13
N ALA A 136 8.51 -9.05 4.13
CA ALA A 136 9.63 -8.15 3.93
C ALA A 136 9.69 -7.72 2.47
N ALA A 137 10.06 -6.47 2.22
CA ALA A 137 10.35 -5.95 0.89
C ALA A 137 11.63 -5.12 0.91
N PHE A 138 12.33 -5.10 -0.23
CA PHE A 138 13.50 -4.27 -0.47
C PHE A 138 13.32 -3.58 -1.81
N SER A 139 13.39 -2.25 -1.83
CA SER A 139 13.32 -1.47 -3.06
C SER A 139 14.65 -0.80 -3.36
N ASP A 140 14.95 -0.74 -4.65
CA ASP A 140 16.02 0.05 -5.24
C ASP A 140 15.37 1.17 -6.05
N ASP A 141 15.26 2.34 -5.42
CA ASP A 141 14.69 3.54 -6.00
C ASP A 141 15.82 4.48 -6.48
N PRO A 142 15.60 5.31 -7.50
CA PRO A 142 16.55 6.34 -7.87
C PRO A 142 16.92 7.24 -6.69
N GLY A 143 18.18 7.15 -6.24
CA GLY A 143 18.71 7.96 -5.15
C GLY A 143 18.43 7.42 -3.74
N ARG A 144 17.82 6.24 -3.60
CA ARG A 144 17.44 5.68 -2.30
C ARG A 144 17.25 4.16 -2.32
N HIS A 145 17.65 3.51 -1.23
CA HIS A 145 17.30 2.11 -0.97
C HIS A 145 16.36 2.01 0.23
N ASP A 146 15.28 1.26 0.08
CA ASP A 146 14.35 1.02 1.18
C ASP A 146 14.27 -0.45 1.58
N SER A 147 13.90 -0.67 2.84
CA SER A 147 13.48 -1.97 3.33
C SER A 147 12.24 -1.80 4.19
N THR A 148 11.27 -2.70 4.02
CA THR A 148 10.00 -2.66 4.76
C THR A 148 9.76 -4.01 5.40
N LEU A 149 9.38 -4.01 6.68
CA LEU A 149 8.83 -5.17 7.36
C LEU A 149 7.35 -4.93 7.66
N PHE A 150 6.57 -6.00 7.51
CA PHE A 150 5.13 -5.95 7.65
C PHE A 150 4.62 -7.14 8.48
N ALA A 151 3.63 -6.87 9.33
CA ALA A 151 2.88 -7.89 10.03
C ALA A 151 1.38 -7.55 9.98
N ASP A 152 0.57 -8.49 9.51
CA ASP A 152 -0.89 -8.43 9.61
C ASP A 152 -1.34 -9.61 10.46
N LEU A 153 -1.76 -9.33 11.69
CA LEU A 153 -2.17 -10.36 12.66
C LEU A 153 -3.58 -10.89 12.39
N GLY A 154 -4.25 -10.39 11.36
CA GLY A 154 -5.64 -10.66 11.11
C GLY A 154 -6.52 -10.20 12.26
N LYS A 155 -7.72 -10.78 12.34
CA LYS A 155 -8.71 -10.45 13.36
C LYS A 155 -8.37 -11.12 14.70
N LEU A 156 -8.15 -10.32 15.74
CA LEU A 156 -7.90 -10.82 17.09
C LEU A 156 -9.20 -11.32 17.75
N PRO A 157 -9.30 -12.62 18.13
CA PRO A 157 -10.55 -13.21 18.60
C PRO A 157 -11.19 -12.55 19.83
N LEU A 158 -10.37 -12.01 20.74
CA LEU A 158 -10.83 -11.42 22.00
C LEU A 158 -11.29 -9.97 21.87
N LEU A 159 -10.85 -9.27 20.82
CA LEU A 159 -11.03 -7.82 20.69
C LEU A 159 -11.92 -7.43 19.51
N ASP A 160 -12.16 -8.33 18.54
CA ASP A 160 -12.93 -8.05 17.32
C ASP A 160 -12.30 -6.96 16.43
N PHE A 161 -11.01 -6.69 16.61
CA PHE A 161 -10.21 -5.77 15.80
C PHE A 161 -9.13 -6.52 15.03
N GLY A 162 -8.88 -6.08 13.80
CA GLY A 162 -7.68 -6.42 13.05
C GLY A 162 -6.51 -5.55 13.48
N VAL A 163 -5.29 -6.11 13.47
CA VAL A 163 -4.08 -5.37 13.78
C VAL A 163 -3.05 -5.57 12.68
N ARG A 164 -2.56 -4.46 12.14
CA ARG A 164 -1.50 -4.43 11.14
C ARG A 164 -0.41 -3.46 11.56
N MET A 165 0.83 -3.85 11.33
CA MET A 165 2.02 -3.08 11.69
C MET A 165 2.98 -3.06 10.51
N LYS A 166 3.68 -1.94 10.37
CA LYS A 166 4.71 -1.74 9.35
C LYS A 166 5.86 -0.94 9.92
N VAL A 167 7.07 -1.27 9.51
CA VAL A 167 8.26 -0.46 9.74
C VAL A 167 9.06 -0.39 8.45
N GLY A 168 9.37 0.82 8.01
CA GLY A 168 10.21 1.13 6.86
C GLY A 168 11.55 1.69 7.32
N ASN A 169 12.61 1.37 6.59
CA ASN A 169 13.91 2.03 6.70
C ASN A 169 14.31 2.52 5.31
N HIS A 170 14.75 3.78 5.26
CA HIS A 170 15.01 4.53 4.05
C HIS A 170 16.45 5.06 4.10
N GLN A 171 17.27 4.66 3.14
CA GLN A 171 18.67 5.09 3.06
C GLN A 171 18.89 5.89 1.79
N LEU A 172 19.30 7.15 1.94
CA LEU A 172 19.53 8.07 0.82
C LEU A 172 20.95 7.89 0.28
N ASP A 173 21.09 7.85 -1.04
CA ASP A 173 22.40 7.79 -1.70
C ASP A 173 23.17 9.11 -1.49
N THR A 174 22.43 10.22 -1.58
CA THR A 174 22.91 11.57 -1.30
C THR A 174 22.21 12.11 -0.06
N PRO A 175 22.95 12.53 0.98
CA PRO A 175 22.34 13.09 2.18
C PRO A 175 21.50 14.34 1.85
N TYR A 176 20.36 14.49 2.52
CA TYR A 176 19.59 15.71 2.46
C TYR A 176 20.16 16.73 3.45
N THR A 177 20.56 17.91 2.96
CA THR A 177 21.05 18.99 3.81
C THR A 177 19.88 19.90 4.22
N ILE A 178 19.63 19.98 5.52
CA ILE A 178 18.62 20.87 6.11
C ILE A 178 19.16 22.31 6.10
N GLY A 179 18.28 23.30 6.16
CA GLY A 179 18.67 24.73 6.12
C GLY A 179 19.68 25.19 7.19
N ASP A 180 19.87 24.42 8.27
CA ASP A 180 20.88 24.67 9.31
C ASP A 180 22.25 24.00 9.04
N GLY A 181 22.39 23.31 7.91
CA GLY A 181 23.60 22.59 7.50
C GLY A 181 23.71 21.16 8.04
N SER A 182 22.76 20.69 8.84
CA SER A 182 22.72 19.29 9.27
C SER A 182 22.31 18.36 8.11
N GLU A 183 22.81 17.11 8.12
CA GLU A 183 22.56 16.14 7.06
C GLU A 183 21.68 14.97 7.56
N VAL A 184 20.68 14.60 6.77
CA VAL A 184 19.92 13.36 6.93
C VAL A 184 20.39 12.36 5.88
N ARG A 185 20.96 11.23 6.33
CA ARG A 185 21.43 10.15 5.45
C ARG A 185 20.42 9.01 5.30
N GLY A 186 19.48 8.94 6.22
CA GLY A 186 18.45 7.94 6.24
C GLY A 186 17.51 8.15 7.41
N PHE A 187 16.37 7.49 7.36
CA PHE A 187 15.34 7.56 8.37
C PHE A 187 14.52 6.28 8.36
N SER A 188 13.90 5.99 9.50
CA SER A 188 12.86 4.97 9.59
C SER A 188 11.49 5.61 9.79
N ASP A 189 10.46 4.92 9.29
CA ASP A 189 9.07 5.21 9.57
C ASP A 189 8.31 3.97 10.01
N TRP A 190 7.17 4.16 10.65
CA TRP A 190 6.36 3.06 11.14
C TRP A 190 4.89 3.43 11.16
N SER A 191 4.03 2.41 11.14
CA SER A 191 2.61 2.57 11.35
C SER A 191 1.98 1.37 12.04
N VAL A 192 0.93 1.64 12.80
CA VAL A 192 0.06 0.65 13.42
C VAL A 192 -1.37 0.98 13.01
N GLN A 193 -2.05 0.01 12.45
CA GLN A 193 -3.44 0.10 12.04
C GLN A 193 -4.30 -0.85 12.87
N LEU A 194 -5.38 -0.29 13.42
CA LEU A 194 -6.50 -1.05 13.98
C LEU A 194 -7.66 -0.99 12.99
N SER A 195 -8.21 -2.14 12.63
CA SER A 195 -9.33 -2.21 11.69
C SER A 195 -10.55 -2.91 12.30
N ARG A 196 -11.74 -2.43 11.96
CA ARG A 196 -13.00 -3.08 12.33
C ARG A 196 -14.07 -2.85 11.27
N ALA A 197 -14.68 -3.95 10.82
CA ALA A 197 -15.87 -3.89 9.99
C ALA A 197 -17.09 -3.49 10.83
N PHE A 198 -17.82 -2.47 10.39
CA PHE A 198 -19.04 -1.98 11.02
C PHE A 198 -20.08 -1.60 9.95
N MET A 199 -21.20 -2.32 9.93
CA MET A 199 -22.31 -2.10 8.98
C MET A 199 -21.88 -2.05 7.50
N GLY A 200 -20.94 -2.91 7.09
CA GLY A 200 -20.43 -2.96 5.71
C GLY A 200 -19.41 -1.86 5.38
N VAL A 201 -18.92 -1.13 6.39
CA VAL A 201 -17.83 -0.15 6.28
C VAL A 201 -16.66 -0.64 7.11
N ASP A 202 -15.47 -0.68 6.52
CA ASP A 202 -14.22 -0.92 7.22
C ASP A 202 -13.72 0.38 7.83
N LEU A 203 -13.73 0.43 9.16
CA LEU A 203 -13.19 1.54 9.95
C LEU A 203 -11.75 1.24 10.30
N ASN A 204 -10.83 2.11 9.88
CA ASN A 204 -9.40 2.01 10.14
C ASN A 204 -8.95 3.20 10.99
N LEU A 205 -8.26 2.90 12.09
CA LEU A 205 -7.51 3.87 12.88
C LEU A 205 -6.03 3.58 12.69
N ILE A 206 -5.30 4.52 12.09
CA ILE A 206 -3.89 4.37 11.77
C ILE A 206 -3.11 5.40 12.58
N TYR A 207 -2.15 4.93 13.36
CA TYR A 207 -1.16 5.79 14.02
C TYR A 207 0.20 5.55 13.38
N SER A 208 0.84 6.61 12.91
CA SER A 208 2.10 6.53 12.18
C SER A 208 3.05 7.64 12.58
N GLY A 209 4.33 7.44 12.33
CA GLY A 209 5.35 8.47 12.50
C GLY A 209 6.69 8.05 11.93
N SER A 210 7.70 8.89 12.14
CA SER A 210 9.07 8.61 11.71
C SER A 210 10.08 8.91 12.82
N SER A 211 11.33 8.56 12.55
CA SER A 211 12.49 8.94 13.37
C SER A 211 12.95 10.38 13.14
N LEU A 212 12.40 11.07 12.13
CA LEU A 212 12.63 12.48 11.86
C LEU A 212 11.72 13.33 12.74
N GLY A 213 12.09 14.60 12.90
CA GLY A 213 11.33 15.58 13.66
C GLY A 213 11.85 17.00 13.48
N GLY A 214 10.93 17.97 13.61
CA GLY A 214 11.25 19.38 13.39
C GLY A 214 11.77 19.64 11.97
N ALA A 215 12.88 20.36 11.84
CA ALA A 215 13.44 20.72 10.53
C ALA A 215 13.88 19.50 9.70
N SER A 216 14.18 18.36 10.34
CA SER A 216 14.57 17.16 9.61
C SER A 216 13.43 16.50 8.84
N CYS A 217 12.18 16.88 9.11
CA CYS A 217 11.03 16.45 8.32
C CYS A 217 11.03 16.95 6.87
N GLU A 218 11.82 17.97 6.53
CA GLU A 218 12.02 18.40 5.14
C GLU A 218 12.65 17.30 4.27
N ALA A 219 13.39 16.36 4.88
CA ALA A 219 13.98 15.21 4.21
C ALA A 219 13.01 14.01 4.08
N TYR A 220 11.78 14.10 4.61
CA TYR A 220 10.87 12.97 4.65
C TYR A 220 10.31 12.61 3.26
N SER A 221 10.50 11.35 2.88
CA SER A 221 9.98 10.77 1.63
C SER A 221 9.46 9.34 1.83
N GLY A 222 9.08 8.99 3.07
CA GLY A 222 8.66 7.64 3.45
C GLY A 222 7.26 7.26 2.95
N GLN A 223 6.71 6.18 3.52
CA GLN A 223 5.42 5.63 3.08
C GLN A 223 4.20 6.17 3.82
N ASN A 224 4.38 6.95 4.89
CA ASN A 224 3.28 7.59 5.62
C ASN A 224 2.91 8.93 4.97
N THR A 225 1.72 9.44 5.31
CA THR A 225 1.23 10.72 4.80
C THR A 225 1.98 11.93 5.36
N SER A 226 2.67 11.76 6.49
CA SER A 226 3.39 12.83 7.18
C SER A 226 4.60 12.27 7.91
N CYS A 227 5.61 13.12 8.09
CA CYS A 227 6.81 12.84 8.87
C CYS A 227 6.51 12.69 10.37
N ASP A 228 5.71 13.62 10.91
CA ASP A 228 5.38 13.69 12.32
C ASP A 228 4.31 12.67 12.73
N GLY A 229 4.24 12.41 14.04
CA GLY A 229 3.23 11.56 14.66
C GLY A 229 1.81 11.97 14.24
N THR A 230 1.15 11.12 13.47
CA THR A 230 -0.16 11.41 12.86
C THR A 230 -1.15 10.31 13.17
N LEU A 231 -2.36 10.71 13.55
CA LEU A 231 -3.50 9.82 13.71
C LEU A 231 -4.47 10.01 12.54
N LEU A 232 -4.64 8.97 11.73
CA LEU A 232 -5.55 8.95 10.59
C LEU A 232 -6.75 8.06 10.88
N LEU A 233 -7.94 8.63 10.67
CA LEU A 233 -9.21 7.90 10.66
C LEU A 233 -9.65 7.73 9.21
N GLN A 234 -9.81 6.48 8.79
CA GLN A 234 -10.27 6.15 7.45
C GLN A 234 -11.51 5.26 7.54
N ALA A 235 -12.50 5.56 6.71
CA ALA A 235 -13.67 4.72 6.50
C ALA A 235 -13.69 4.31 5.03
N GLN A 236 -13.62 3.00 4.77
CA GLN A 236 -13.64 2.44 3.44
C GLN A 236 -14.83 1.51 3.30
N ARG A 237 -15.48 1.54 2.15
CA ARG A 237 -16.47 0.53 1.76
C ARG A 237 -16.09 0.03 0.39
N SER A 238 -15.85 -1.26 0.25
CA SER A 238 -15.77 -1.85 -1.09
C SER A 238 -17.13 -1.67 -1.74
N LEU A 239 -17.16 -0.97 -2.86
CA LEU A 239 -18.40 -0.85 -3.63
C LEU A 239 -18.68 -2.12 -4.42
N PHE A 240 -17.65 -2.97 -4.65
CA PHE A 240 -17.67 -4.20 -5.43
C PHE A 240 -16.71 -5.24 -4.84
#